data_AF-P47453-F1
#
_entry.id   AF-P47453-F1
#
_cell.length_a   1.000
_cell.length_b   1.000
_cell.length_c   1.000
_cell.angle_alpha   90.00
_cell.angle_beta   90.00
_cell.angle_gamma   90.00
#
_symmetry.space_group_name_H-M   'P 1'
#
loop_
_entity.id
_entity.type
_entity.pdbx_description
1 polymer ?
#
loop_
_entity_poly.entity_id
_entity_poly.type
_entity_poly.pdbx_seq_one_letter_code
_entity_poly.pdbx_strand_id
1 'polypeptide(L)'
;MDNKNPQKLITSELLANHRFNFAKDDKGGYDANEVDAFLDQLTKTLIHYEEMKNNEQELKNAYDKLFSDRDQILSRCAKLEADLNTFYENGYANKVLINRVQELEDKLEKLPDRYTEKLERIEKLLKKVIKHWTDGEDISNFEDEFF
;
A
#
# COMPACT_ATOMS: atom_id res chain seq x y z
N MET A 1 2.44 -45.20 -0.29
CA MET A 1 2.51 -45.91 -1.58
C MET A 1 3.94 -45.77 -2.07
N ASP A 2 4.79 -46.72 -1.73
CA ASP A 2 6.13 -46.85 -2.31
C ASP A 2 5.97 -47.20 -3.80
N ASN A 3 6.52 -46.40 -4.71
CA ASN A 3 6.89 -46.92 -6.02
C ASN A 3 8.41 -46.89 -6.15
N LYS A 4 8.95 -48.10 -6.16
CA LYS A 4 10.36 -48.47 -6.17
C LYS A 4 10.88 -48.33 -7.60
N ASN A 5 12.13 -47.88 -7.69
CA ASN A 5 12.94 -47.70 -8.88
C ASN A 5 12.65 -46.38 -9.62
N PRO A 6 13.52 -45.35 -9.52
CA PRO A 6 13.46 -44.23 -10.44
C PRO A 6 13.72 -44.82 -11.82
N GLN A 7 12.66 -45.06 -12.59
CA GLN A 7 12.79 -45.45 -13.98
C GLN A 7 13.70 -44.40 -14.61
N LYS A 8 14.90 -44.81 -15.02
CA LYS A 8 15.87 -43.94 -15.66
C LYS A 8 15.13 -43.27 -16.82
N LEU A 9 14.84 -41.98 -16.68
CA LEU A 9 14.09 -41.24 -17.68
C LEU A 9 14.90 -41.27 -18.97
N ILE A 10 14.30 -41.82 -20.03
CA ILE A 10 14.90 -41.80 -21.36
C ILE A 10 14.54 -40.45 -21.95
N THR A 11 15.54 -39.60 -22.13
CA THR A 11 15.40 -38.33 -22.84
C THR A 11 15.53 -38.56 -24.34
N SER A 12 15.07 -37.60 -25.14
CA SER A 12 15.26 -37.60 -26.59
C SER A 12 16.74 -37.72 -26.95
N GLU A 13 17.62 -37.00 -26.25
CA GLU A 13 19.07 -37.06 -26.41
C GLU A 13 19.64 -38.45 -26.08
N LEU A 14 19.17 -39.08 -25.00
CA LEU A 14 19.63 -40.43 -24.65
C LEU A 14 19.18 -41.46 -25.69
N LEU A 15 17.96 -41.33 -26.19
CA LEU A 15 17.42 -42.22 -27.23
C LEU A 15 18.19 -42.07 -28.54
N ALA A 16 18.45 -40.84 -28.98
CA ALA A 16 19.20 -40.54 -30.19
C ALA A 16 20.63 -41.08 -30.18
N ASN A 17 21.26 -41.14 -28.99
CA ASN A 17 22.60 -41.71 -28.81
C ASN A 17 22.60 -43.21 -28.50
N HIS A 18 21.43 -43.83 -28.37
CA HIS A 18 21.33 -45.24 -27.98
C HIS A 18 21.57 -46.16 -29.18
N ARG A 19 22.55 -47.07 -29.06
CA ARG A 19 22.81 -48.11 -30.06
C ARG A 19 22.11 -49.41 -29.67
N PHE A 20 21.27 -49.91 -30.56
CA PHE A 20 20.62 -51.21 -30.40
C PHE A 20 21.46 -52.34 -31.00
N ASN A 21 21.43 -53.51 -30.36
CA ASN A 21 22.12 -54.69 -30.86
C ASN A 21 21.30 -55.34 -31.98
N PHE A 22 21.94 -55.69 -33.08
CA PHE A 22 21.31 -56.48 -34.14
C PHE A 22 20.97 -57.88 -33.64
N ALA A 23 19.84 -58.43 -34.10
CA ALA A 23 19.56 -59.84 -33.92
C ALA A 23 20.64 -60.66 -34.64
N LYS A 24 21.07 -61.77 -34.02
CA LYS A 24 21.93 -62.74 -34.72
C LYS A 24 21.13 -63.37 -35.86
N ASP A 25 21.82 -63.69 -36.96
CA ASP A 25 21.25 -64.14 -38.24
C ASP A 25 20.24 -65.32 -38.12
N ASP A 26 20.27 -66.05 -37.01
CA ASP A 26 19.48 -67.24 -36.73
C ASP A 26 18.20 -67.01 -35.90
N LYS A 27 17.96 -65.81 -35.37
CA LYS A 27 16.90 -65.60 -34.34
C LYS A 27 15.64 -64.86 -34.75
N GLY A 28 15.50 -64.43 -36.00
CA GLY A 28 14.34 -63.63 -36.42
C GLY A 28 14.31 -62.27 -35.69
N GLY A 29 14.89 -61.25 -36.33
CA GLY A 29 14.89 -59.88 -35.83
C GLY A 29 13.86 -59.00 -36.54
N TYR A 30 13.58 -57.84 -35.96
CA TYR A 30 12.95 -56.74 -36.69
C TYR A 30 13.91 -56.22 -37.76
N ASP A 31 13.38 -55.74 -38.88
CA ASP A 31 14.17 -55.06 -39.91
C ASP A 31 14.85 -53.82 -39.29
N ALA A 32 16.15 -53.68 -39.51
CA ALA A 32 16.93 -52.57 -38.99
C ALA A 32 16.38 -51.21 -39.43
N ASN A 33 15.92 -51.08 -40.68
CA ASN A 33 15.37 -49.84 -41.21
C ASN A 33 14.01 -49.51 -40.58
N GLU A 34 13.18 -50.52 -40.31
CA GLU A 34 11.89 -50.32 -39.62
C GLU A 34 12.09 -49.89 -38.17
N VAL A 35 13.08 -50.49 -37.48
CA VAL A 35 13.45 -50.10 -36.12
C VAL A 35 13.99 -48.67 -36.09
N ASP A 36 14.88 -48.30 -37.01
CA ASP A 36 15.45 -46.96 -37.10
C ASP A 36 14.36 -45.90 -37.34
N ALA A 37 13.47 -46.14 -38.31
CA ALA A 37 12.34 -45.25 -38.59
C ALA A 37 11.39 -45.09 -37.38
N PHE A 38 11.16 -46.17 -36.63
CA PHE A 38 10.37 -46.12 -35.40
C PHE A 38 11.06 -45.31 -34.30
N LEU A 39 12.37 -45.49 -34.11
CA LEU A 39 13.16 -44.74 -33.13
C LEU A 39 13.24 -43.25 -33.46
N ASP A 40 13.31 -42.89 -34.74
CA ASP A 40 13.21 -41.51 -35.21
C ASP A 40 11.86 -40.88 -34.83
N GLN A 41 10.77 -41.61 -35.04
CA GLN A 41 9.43 -41.17 -34.66
C GLN A 41 9.31 -41.00 -33.13
N LEU A 42 9.85 -41.95 -32.35
CA LEU A 42 9.88 -41.85 -30.90
C LEU A 42 10.71 -40.65 -30.43
N THR A 43 11.85 -40.40 -31.05
CA THR A 43 12.72 -39.26 -30.71
C THR A 43 12.00 -37.94 -30.95
N LYS A 44 11.35 -37.77 -32.12
CA LYS A 44 10.52 -36.58 -32.41
C LYS A 44 9.40 -36.39 -31.40
N THR A 45 8.75 -37.49 -31.01
CA THR A 45 7.68 -37.48 -30.02
C THR A 45 8.20 -37.07 -28.64
N LEU A 46 9.36 -37.60 -28.23
CA LEU A 46 10.00 -37.25 -26.97
C LEU A 46 10.41 -35.77 -26.93
N ILE A 47 11.02 -35.24 -28.01
CA ILE A 47 11.36 -33.81 -28.11
C ILE A 47 10.11 -32.96 -27.87
N HIS A 48 9.00 -33.29 -28.55
CA HIS A 48 7.75 -32.54 -28.39
C HIS A 48 7.27 -32.53 -26.93
N TYR A 49 7.28 -33.69 -26.24
CA TYR A 49 6.88 -33.76 -24.84
C TYR A 49 7.86 -33.07 -23.89
N GLU A 50 9.16 -33.10 -24.17
CA GLU A 50 10.18 -32.38 -23.41
C GLU A 50 10.00 -30.87 -23.53
N GLU A 51 9.75 -30.36 -24.74
CA GLU A 51 9.40 -28.95 -24.97
C GLU A 51 8.11 -28.56 -24.24
N MET A 52 7.05 -29.36 -24.34
CA MET A 52 5.81 -29.11 -23.60
C MET A 52 6.03 -29.05 -22.09
N LYS A 53 6.82 -29.99 -21.55
CA LYS A 53 7.16 -30.02 -20.12
C LYS A 53 7.97 -28.79 -19.71
N ASN A 54 8.92 -28.36 -20.54
CA ASN A 54 9.71 -27.16 -20.27
C ASN A 54 8.82 -25.91 -20.28
N ASN A 55 7.93 -25.78 -21.26
CA ASN A 55 6.95 -24.69 -21.33
C ASN A 55 6.02 -24.69 -20.11
N GLU A 56 5.55 -25.86 -19.66
CA GLU A 56 4.75 -25.99 -18.45
C GLU A 56 5.53 -25.52 -17.21
N GLN A 57 6.80 -25.89 -17.11
CA GLN A 57 7.66 -25.47 -16.00
C GLN A 57 7.92 -23.96 -16.01
N GLU A 58 8.14 -23.37 -17.18
CA GLU A 58 8.27 -21.92 -17.34
C GLU A 58 6.99 -21.20 -16.94
N LEU A 59 5.84 -21.70 -17.41
CA LEU A 59 4.53 -21.16 -17.06
C LEU A 59 4.28 -21.25 -15.54
N LYS A 60 4.64 -22.38 -14.92
CA LYS A 60 4.57 -22.56 -13.47
C LYS A 60 5.43 -21.54 -12.73
N ASN A 61 6.68 -21.35 -13.15
CA ASN A 61 7.58 -20.36 -12.56
C ASN A 61 7.04 -18.93 -12.72
N ALA A 62 6.41 -18.62 -13.86
CA ALA A 62 5.77 -17.33 -14.10
C ALA A 62 4.57 -17.11 -13.16
N TYR A 63 3.73 -18.13 -12.95
CA TYR A 63 2.63 -18.07 -12.00
C TYR A 63 3.11 -17.86 -10.57
N ASP A 64 4.14 -18.60 -10.13
CA ASP A 64 4.71 -18.44 -8.78
C ASP A 64 5.19 -17.01 -8.53
N LYS A 65 5.81 -16.38 -9.55
CA LYS A 65 6.19 -14.97 -9.50
C LYS A 65 4.97 -14.04 -9.40
N LEU A 66 3.94 -14.25 -10.22
CA LEU A 66 2.70 -13.46 -10.17
C LEU A 66 2.02 -13.54 -8.80
N PHE A 67 2.03 -14.72 -8.16
CA PHE A 67 1.49 -14.88 -6.81
C PHE A 67 2.31 -14.09 -5.79
N SER A 68 3.65 -14.13 -5.88
CA SER A 68 4.50 -13.32 -5.00
C SER A 68 4.26 -11.81 -5.17
N ASP A 69 4.18 -11.34 -6.42
CA ASP A 69 3.92 -9.92 -6.71
C ASP A 69 2.54 -9.49 -6.21
N ARG A 70 1.52 -10.35 -6.39
CA ARG A 70 0.17 -10.12 -5.85
C ARG A 70 0.19 -9.98 -4.33
N ASP A 71 0.89 -10.86 -3.62
CA ASP A 71 0.93 -10.85 -2.15
C ASP A 71 1.67 -9.59 -1.63
N GLN A 72 2.68 -9.11 -2.37
CA GLN A 72 3.32 -7.82 -2.09
C GLN A 72 2.37 -6.64 -2.29
N ILE A 73 1.56 -6.64 -3.36
CA ILE A 73 0.55 -5.61 -3.63
C ILE A 73 -0.49 -5.58 -2.51
N LEU A 74 -1.01 -6.74 -2.11
CA LEU A 74 -1.99 -6.84 -1.02
C LEU A 74 -1.42 -6.31 0.30
N SER A 75 -0.16 -6.65 0.61
CA SER A 75 0.54 -6.11 1.79
C SER A 75 0.68 -4.58 1.74
N ARG A 76 0.91 -4.00 0.56
CA ARG A 76 0.98 -2.54 0.37
C ARG A 76 -0.39 -1.89 0.50
N CYS A 77 -1.44 -2.48 -0.06
CA CYS A 77 -2.81 -2.00 0.08
C CYS A 77 -3.25 -1.99 1.55
N ALA A 78 -2.97 -3.06 2.30
CA ALA A 78 -3.27 -3.12 3.73
C ALA A 78 -2.55 -2.03 4.54
N LYS A 79 -1.28 -1.74 4.21
CA LYS A 79 -0.54 -0.63 4.83
C LYS A 79 -1.16 0.72 4.49
N LEU A 80 -1.47 0.95 3.21
CA LEU A 80 -2.11 2.20 2.78
C LEU A 80 -3.47 2.40 3.42
N GLU A 81 -4.25 1.33 3.59
CA GLU A 81 -5.53 1.37 4.29
C GLU A 81 -5.35 1.73 5.77
N ALA A 82 -4.36 1.13 6.44
CA ALA A 82 -4.02 1.49 7.82
C ALA A 82 -3.55 2.94 7.94
N ASP A 83 -2.70 3.42 7.02
CA ASP A 83 -2.24 4.81 6.98
C ASP A 83 -3.42 5.76 6.76
N LEU A 84 -4.33 5.44 5.82
CA LEU A 84 -5.52 6.23 5.52
C LEU A 84 -6.46 6.32 6.73
N ASN A 85 -6.70 5.20 7.42
CA ASN A 85 -7.48 5.18 8.66
C ASN A 85 -6.82 6.05 9.74
N THR A 86 -5.50 5.93 9.91
CA THR A 86 -4.71 6.79 10.80
C THR A 86 -4.87 8.28 10.44
N PHE A 87 -4.88 8.62 9.15
CA PHE A 87 -5.11 9.99 8.69
C PHE A 87 -6.53 10.47 8.95
N TYR A 88 -7.56 9.61 8.87
CA TYR A 88 -8.93 9.99 9.19
C TYR A 88 -9.12 10.23 10.68
N GLU A 89 -8.55 9.37 11.53
CA GLU A 89 -8.56 9.55 12.99
C GLU A 89 -7.84 10.85 13.40
N ASN A 90 -6.63 11.08 12.88
CA ASN A 90 -5.87 12.29 13.15
C ASN A 90 -6.43 13.54 12.43
N GLY A 91 -7.03 13.37 11.26
CA GLY A 91 -7.62 14.44 10.47
C GLY A 91 -8.87 15.00 11.14
N TYR A 92 -9.68 14.14 11.76
CA TYR A 92 -10.78 14.60 12.63
C TYR A 92 -10.23 15.40 13.82
N ALA A 93 -9.16 14.91 14.47
CA ALA A 93 -8.49 15.65 15.54
C ALA A 93 -7.96 17.01 15.05
N ASN A 94 -7.28 17.07 13.91
CA ASN A 94 -6.78 18.31 13.32
C ASN A 94 -7.92 19.26 12.95
N LYS A 95 -9.02 18.77 12.39
CA LYS A 95 -10.18 19.59 12.05
C LYS A 95 -10.84 20.19 13.31
N VAL A 96 -10.96 19.40 14.38
CA VAL A 96 -11.47 19.89 15.67
C VAL A 96 -10.54 20.94 16.26
N LEU A 97 -9.22 20.73 16.20
CA LEU A 97 -8.23 21.71 16.63
C LEU A 97 -8.28 23.00 15.81
N ILE A 98 -8.41 22.91 14.48
CA ILE A 98 -8.57 24.07 13.60
C ILE A 98 -9.81 24.87 13.97
N ASN A 99 -10.96 24.21 14.11
CA ASN A 99 -12.19 24.88 14.52
C ASN A 99 -12.03 25.56 15.89
N ARG A 100 -11.34 24.91 16.82
CA ARG A 100 -11.12 25.46 18.16
C ARG A 100 -10.16 26.65 18.14
N VAL A 101 -9.12 26.62 17.31
CA VAL A 101 -8.20 27.75 17.12
C VAL A 101 -8.96 28.94 16.54
N GLN A 102 -9.79 28.72 15.52
CA GLN A 102 -10.62 29.77 14.94
C GLN A 102 -11.56 30.41 15.98
N GLU A 103 -12.22 29.60 16.83
CA GLU A 103 -13.05 30.14 17.92
C GLU A 103 -12.27 30.99 18.93
N LEU A 104 -11.01 30.65 19.18
CA LEU A 104 -10.14 31.39 20.09
C LEU A 104 -9.61 32.67 19.44
N GLU A 105 -9.29 32.62 18.15
CA GLU A 105 -8.92 33.79 17.34
C GLU A 105 -10.07 34.80 17.29
N ASP A 106 -11.30 34.36 17.00
CA ASP A 106 -12.49 35.22 16.98
C ASP A 106 -12.76 35.86 18.36
N LYS A 107 -12.46 35.15 19.46
CA LYS A 107 -12.57 35.69 20.82
C LYS A 107 -11.45 36.68 21.13
N LEU A 108 -10.24 36.39 20.66
CA LEU A 108 -9.08 37.25 20.84
C LEU A 108 -9.25 38.56 20.06
N GLU A 109 -9.80 38.50 18.84
CA GLU A 109 -10.13 39.69 18.04
C GLU A 109 -11.16 40.59 18.73
N LYS A 110 -12.10 40.01 19.50
CA LYS A 110 -13.13 40.75 20.25
C LYS A 110 -12.68 41.23 21.63
N LEU A 111 -11.53 40.79 22.13
CA LEU A 111 -11.01 41.22 23.44
C LEU A 111 -10.58 42.70 23.49
N PRO A 112 -9.89 43.27 22.47
CA PRO A 112 -9.50 44.68 22.42
C PRO A 112 -10.67 45.62 22.67
N ASP A 113 -11.83 45.40 22.04
CA ASP A 113 -13.01 46.27 22.18
C ASP A 113 -13.47 46.34 23.64
N ARG A 114 -13.47 45.21 24.34
CA ARG A 114 -13.91 45.18 25.75
C ARG A 114 -12.96 45.91 26.69
N TYR A 115 -11.65 45.86 26.43
CA TYR A 115 -10.67 46.59 27.26
C TYR A 115 -10.58 48.06 26.86
N THR A 116 -10.68 48.38 25.57
CA THR A 116 -10.71 49.76 25.08
C THR A 116 -11.94 50.49 25.59
N GLU A 117 -13.14 49.90 25.51
CA GLU A 117 -14.36 50.48 26.10
C GLU A 117 -14.20 50.75 27.61
N LYS A 118 -13.59 49.81 28.35
CA LYS A 118 -13.33 50.00 29.78
C LYS A 118 -12.32 51.11 30.04
N LEU A 119 -11.24 51.17 29.26
CA LEU A 119 -10.22 52.21 29.36
C LEU A 119 -10.80 53.58 29.01
N GLU A 120 -11.63 53.68 27.96
CA GLU A 120 -12.34 54.91 27.60
C GLU A 120 -13.29 55.37 28.70
N ARG A 121 -14.03 54.44 29.33
CA ARG A 121 -14.89 54.75 30.49
C ARG A 121 -14.06 55.28 31.66
N ILE A 122 -12.94 54.63 32.00
CA ILE A 122 -12.03 55.09 33.06
C ILE A 122 -11.43 56.45 32.71
N GLU A 123 -11.02 56.68 31.47
CA GLU A 123 -10.45 57.95 31.02
C GLU A 123 -11.47 59.08 31.13
N LYS A 124 -12.73 58.85 30.74
CA LYS A 124 -13.83 59.82 30.92
C LYS A 124 -14.07 60.14 32.39
N LEU A 125 -14.06 59.13 33.27
CA LEU A 125 -14.21 59.32 34.72
C LEU A 125 -13.06 60.13 35.31
N LEU A 126 -11.81 59.80 34.95
CA LEU A 126 -10.63 60.55 35.41
C LEU A 126 -10.67 62.01 34.92
N LYS A 127 -11.07 62.26 33.67
CA LYS A 127 -11.27 63.62 33.15
C LYS A 127 -12.33 64.39 33.94
N LYS A 128 -13.47 63.76 34.28
CA LYS A 128 -14.52 64.38 35.11
C LYS A 128 -14.02 64.69 36.52
N VAL A 129 -13.32 63.76 37.16
CA VAL A 129 -12.72 63.97 38.48
C VAL A 129 -11.74 65.14 38.42
N ILE A 130 -10.76 65.12 37.50
CA ILE A 130 -9.81 66.22 37.34
C ILE A 130 -10.55 67.56 37.14
N LYS A 131 -11.59 67.60 36.29
CA LYS A 131 -12.39 68.82 36.08
C LYS A 131 -13.05 69.32 37.36
N HIS A 132 -13.68 68.45 38.17
CA HIS A 132 -14.21 68.85 39.48
C HIS A 132 -13.11 69.42 40.39
N TRP A 133 -11.95 68.76 40.47
CA TRP A 133 -10.84 69.24 41.30
C TRP A 133 -10.25 70.57 40.82
N THR A 134 -10.45 70.94 39.55
CA THR A 134 -9.91 72.17 38.95
C THR A 134 -10.93 73.31 38.96
N ASP A 135 -12.20 73.02 38.69
CA ASP A 135 -13.26 74.02 38.45
C ASP A 135 -14.32 74.09 39.57
N GLY A 136 -14.35 73.12 40.50
CA GLY A 136 -15.31 73.07 41.62
C GLY A 136 -16.75 72.68 41.23
N GLU A 137 -16.93 71.97 40.11
CA GLU A 137 -18.24 71.57 39.56
C GLU A 137 -18.73 70.22 40.13
N ASP A 138 -19.92 70.18 40.73
CA ASP A 138 -20.50 69.10 41.56
C ASP A 138 -20.54 67.69 40.91
N ILE A 139 -20.12 66.65 41.66
CA ILE A 139 -20.00 65.25 41.16
C ILE A 139 -21.23 64.38 41.51
N SER A 140 -22.32 64.97 41.98
CA SER A 140 -23.47 64.22 42.51
C SER A 140 -24.18 63.30 41.50
N ASN A 141 -23.92 63.43 40.19
CA ASN A 141 -24.43 62.51 39.15
C ASN A 141 -23.50 61.31 38.82
N PHE A 142 -22.57 60.93 39.71
CA PHE A 142 -21.61 59.84 39.44
C PHE A 142 -22.23 58.43 39.37
N GLU A 143 -23.41 58.20 39.94
CA GLU A 143 -23.99 56.85 40.07
C GLU A 143 -24.49 56.24 38.75
N ASP A 144 -24.89 57.05 37.76
CA ASP A 144 -25.54 56.55 36.54
C ASP A 144 -24.56 55.96 35.49
N GLU A 145 -23.25 56.22 35.60
CA GLU A 145 -22.27 55.77 34.58
C GLU A 145 -21.39 54.57 35.01
N PHE A 146 -21.52 54.08 36.24
CA PHE A 146 -20.68 52.98 36.74
C PHE A 146 -21.15 51.59 36.30
N PHE A 147 -22.40 51.46 35.83
CA PHE A 147 -23.02 50.20 35.38
C PHE A 147 -23.20 50.13 33.85
#